data_AF-A0AAW2M114-F1
#
_entry.id   AF-A0AAW2M114-F1
#
_cell.length_a   1.000
_cell.length_b   1.000
_cell.length_c   1.000
_cell.angle_alpha   90.00
_cell.angle_beta   90.00
_cell.angle_gamma   90.00
#
_symmetry.space_group_name_H-M   'P 1'
#
loop_
_entity.id
_entity.type
_entity.pdbx_description
1 polymer ?
#
loop_
_entity_poly.entity_id
_entity_poly.type
_entity_poly.pdbx_seq_one_letter_code
_entity_poly.pdbx_strand_id
1 'polypeptide(L)'
;MEVEPANDAPLIQFDQEEQHGPRIQGNNALVITALLANYEIKHVFIDSGSSADILFGETYDQMQLRGAPFEAVDTSLYGFAGEVVHPRGIVSLRLTLGTTPLWKTCLLKFLVVDIPSAYNVILGRPTLNAFRAIIST
;
A
#
# COMPACT_ATOMS: atom_id res chain seq x y z
N MET A 1 -27.80 -15.79 23.13
CA MET A 1 -27.64 -14.43 22.58
C MET A 1 -26.16 -14.31 22.31
N GLU A 2 -25.74 -14.65 21.10
CA GLU A 2 -24.34 -14.52 20.69
C GLU A 2 -24.03 -13.02 20.59
N VAL A 3 -23.06 -12.56 21.38
CA VAL A 3 -22.56 -11.20 21.30
C VAL A 3 -21.59 -11.20 20.12
N GLU A 4 -21.98 -10.57 19.02
CA GLU A 4 -21.03 -10.26 17.94
C GLU A 4 -19.86 -9.46 18.55
N PRO A 5 -18.60 -9.86 18.34
CA PRO A 5 -17.48 -9.07 18.82
C PRO A 5 -17.54 -7.71 18.15
N ALA A 6 -17.46 -6.64 18.94
CA ALA A 6 -17.27 -5.30 18.41
C ALA A 6 -16.05 -5.32 17.50
N ASN A 7 -16.25 -4.99 16.22
CA ASN A 7 -15.20 -4.98 15.23
C ASN A 7 -14.27 -3.79 15.51
N ASP A 8 -13.28 -3.99 16.39
CA ASP A 8 -12.23 -3.01 16.76
C ASP A 8 -11.22 -2.77 15.61
N ALA A 9 -11.55 -3.18 14.38
CA ALA A 9 -10.72 -2.91 13.23
C ALA A 9 -10.82 -1.43 12.84
N PRO A 10 -9.68 -0.76 12.55
CA PRO A 10 -9.69 0.63 12.10
C PRO A 10 -10.50 0.77 10.79
N LEU A 11 -11.46 1.68 10.77
CA LEU A 11 -12.25 1.99 9.58
C LEU A 11 -11.42 2.85 8.62
N ILE A 12 -11.39 2.46 7.35
CA ILE A 12 -10.82 3.25 6.25
C ILE A 12 -12.00 3.74 5.41
N GLN A 13 -12.16 5.05 5.27
CA GLN A 13 -13.23 5.66 4.48
C GLN A 13 -12.62 6.36 3.26
N PHE A 14 -13.23 6.15 2.10
CA PHE A 14 -12.81 6.72 0.82
C PHE A 14 -13.53 8.05 0.59
N ASP A 15 -12.79 9.09 0.21
CA ASP A 15 -13.40 10.32 -0.27
C ASP A 15 -13.58 10.29 -1.80
N GLN A 16 -14.43 11.18 -2.34
CA GLN A 16 -14.63 11.26 -3.79
C GLN A 16 -13.42 11.87 -4.52
N GLU A 17 -12.50 12.52 -3.81
CA GLU A 17 -11.29 13.12 -4.38
C GLU A 17 -10.19 12.07 -4.63
N GLU A 18 -10.17 10.98 -3.88
CA GLU A 18 -9.31 9.80 -4.08
C GLU A 18 -9.70 8.97 -5.33
N GLN A 19 -10.86 9.26 -5.94
CA GLN A 19 -11.33 8.62 -7.17
C GLN A 19 -10.68 9.16 -8.47
N HIS A 20 -9.66 10.03 -8.37
CA HIS A 20 -9.02 10.68 -9.52
C HIS A 20 -7.83 9.89 -10.12
N GLY A 21 -7.66 8.61 -9.77
CA GLY A 21 -6.83 7.70 -10.56
C GLY A 21 -7.34 7.56 -12.00
N PRO A 22 -6.55 7.01 -12.95
CA PRO A 22 -6.97 6.88 -14.35
C PRO A 22 -8.34 6.18 -14.43
N ARG A 23 -9.37 6.93 -14.85
CA ARG A 23 -10.75 6.46 -14.99
C ARG A 23 -10.85 5.43 -16.11
N ILE A 24 -10.66 4.16 -15.77
CA ILE A 24 -11.13 3.06 -16.62
C ILE A 24 -12.60 2.85 -16.29
N GLN A 25 -13.48 3.27 -17.20
CA GLN A 25 -14.93 3.11 -17.05
C GLN A 25 -15.25 1.65 -16.70
N GLY A 26 -15.80 1.42 -15.50
CA GLY A 26 -16.25 0.11 -15.03
C GLY A 26 -15.41 -0.55 -13.93
N ASN A 27 -14.19 -0.07 -13.64
CA ASN A 27 -13.36 -0.57 -12.55
C ASN A 27 -13.03 0.55 -11.56
N ASN A 28 -13.75 0.60 -10.44
CA ASN A 28 -13.37 1.46 -9.33
C ASN A 28 -12.18 0.82 -8.61
N ALA A 29 -10.96 1.11 -9.07
CA ALA A 29 -9.75 0.76 -8.34
C ALA A 29 -9.85 1.32 -6.91
N LEU A 30 -9.53 0.47 -5.92
CA LEU A 30 -9.56 0.88 -4.53
C LEU A 30 -8.29 1.66 -4.21
N VAL A 31 -8.39 2.98 -4.15
CA VAL A 31 -7.27 3.90 -3.97
C VAL A 31 -7.51 4.74 -2.72
N ILE A 32 -6.50 4.85 -1.85
CA ILE A 32 -6.57 5.62 -0.60
C ILE A 32 -5.41 6.60 -0.44
N THR A 33 -5.53 7.45 0.56
CA THR A 33 -4.44 8.15 1.24
C THR A 33 -4.05 7.38 2.49
N ALA A 34 -2.74 7.25 2.74
CA ALA A 34 -2.23 6.57 3.93
C ALA A 34 -1.02 7.30 4.52
N LEU A 35 -0.78 7.10 5.82
CA LEU A 35 0.41 7.61 6.49
C LEU A 35 1.53 6.57 6.45
N LEU A 36 2.56 6.81 5.62
CA LEU A 36 3.72 5.93 5.48
C LEU A 36 4.98 6.66 5.97
N ALA A 37 5.64 6.12 6.99
CA ALA A 37 6.82 6.72 7.62
C ALA A 37 6.58 8.18 8.05
N ASN A 38 5.36 8.50 8.50
CA ASN A 38 4.88 9.85 8.86
C ASN A 38 4.70 10.83 7.69
N TYR A 39 4.75 10.34 6.45
CA TYR A 39 4.37 11.10 5.25
C TYR A 39 2.95 10.71 4.83
N GLU A 40 2.13 11.70 4.53
CA GLU A 40 0.85 11.47 3.88
C GLU A 40 1.11 11.11 2.41
N ILE A 41 0.81 9.87 2.05
CA ILE A 41 0.97 9.35 0.70
C ILE A 41 -0.41 9.18 0.07
N LYS A 42 -0.64 9.92 -1.02
CA LYS A 42 -1.85 9.81 -1.85
C LYS A 42 -1.70 8.72 -2.90
N HIS A 43 -2.79 8.35 -3.56
CA HIS A 43 -2.79 7.38 -4.67
C HIS A 43 -2.18 6.03 -4.27
N VAL A 44 -2.58 5.51 -3.12
CA VAL A 44 -2.18 4.19 -2.62
C VAL A 44 -3.18 3.17 -3.13
N PHE A 45 -2.76 2.31 -4.06
CA PHE A 45 -3.62 1.29 -4.64
C PHE A 45 -3.69 0.04 -3.75
N ILE A 46 -4.91 -0.44 -3.45
CA ILE A 46 -5.13 -1.68 -2.71
C ILE A 46 -5.32 -2.82 -3.71
N ASP A 47 -4.40 -3.78 -3.70
CA ASP A 47 -4.38 -4.90 -4.63
C ASP A 47 -4.36 -6.24 -3.89
N SER A 48 -5.51 -6.89 -3.79
CA SER A 48 -5.61 -8.23 -3.18
C SER A 48 -4.96 -9.34 -4.02
N GLY A 49 -4.68 -9.08 -5.30
CA GLY A 49 -3.96 -9.99 -6.19
C GLY A 49 -2.44 -9.89 -6.01
N SER A 50 -1.93 -8.77 -5.52
CA SER A 50 -0.48 -8.57 -5.35
C SER A 50 0.08 -9.44 -4.21
N SER A 51 1.19 -10.13 -4.48
CA SER A 51 1.95 -10.88 -3.48
C SER A 51 2.93 -10.03 -2.67
N ALA A 52 3.14 -8.77 -3.06
CA ALA A 52 4.11 -7.87 -2.43
C ALA A 52 3.52 -6.48 -2.24
N ASP A 53 4.04 -5.76 -1.25
CA ASP A 53 3.82 -4.33 -1.12
C ASP A 53 4.90 -3.60 -1.93
N ILE A 54 4.50 -2.62 -2.72
CA ILE A 54 5.39 -1.91 -3.65
C ILE A 54 5.37 -0.43 -3.31
N LEU A 55 6.55 0.17 -3.20
CA LEU A 55 6.73 1.61 -3.11
C LEU A 55 7.44 2.07 -4.38
N PHE A 56 6.86 3.02 -5.11
CA PHE A 56 7.50 3.49 -6.33
C PHE A 56 8.69 4.39 -6.01
N GLY A 57 9.76 4.26 -6.80
CA GLY A 57 11.06 4.91 -6.56
C GLY A 57 10.98 6.41 -6.46
N GLU A 58 10.19 7.05 -7.32
CA GLU A 58 9.96 8.51 -7.27
C GLU A 58 9.37 8.93 -5.93
N THR A 59 8.36 8.21 -5.43
CA THR A 59 7.78 8.43 -4.09
C THR A 59 8.83 8.25 -3.00
N TYR A 60 9.60 7.17 -3.05
CA TYR A 60 10.65 6.90 -2.06
C TYR A 60 11.68 8.04 -2.00
N ASP A 61 12.14 8.53 -3.15
CA ASP A 61 13.11 9.62 -3.23
C ASP A 61 12.50 10.95 -2.72
N GLN A 62 11.22 11.23 -3.01
CA GLN A 62 10.50 12.40 -2.51
C GLN A 62 10.25 12.37 -0.99
N MET A 63 10.06 11.18 -0.41
CA MET A 63 9.92 11.02 1.04
C MET A 63 11.20 11.40 1.80
N GLN A 64 12.33 11.63 1.13
CA GLN A 64 13.60 12.08 1.73
C GLN A 64 13.98 11.28 2.99
N LEU A 65 13.71 9.97 2.96
CA LEU A 65 13.98 9.06 4.06
C LEU A 65 15.49 8.96 4.26
N ARG A 66 16.05 9.86 5.06
CA ARG A 66 17.50 10.04 5.27
C ARG A 66 18.17 8.72 5.64
N GLY A 67 18.69 8.01 4.63
CA GLY A 67 19.51 6.81 4.80
C GLY A 67 18.79 5.59 5.37
N ALA A 68 17.48 5.41 5.13
CA ALA A 68 16.84 4.12 5.43
C ALA A 68 17.50 3.05 4.56
N PRO A 69 18.28 2.10 5.14
CA PRO A 69 19.09 1.20 4.35
C PRO A 69 18.20 0.25 3.56
N PHE A 70 18.55 0.05 2.29
CA PHE A 70 17.98 -1.03 1.51
C PHE A 70 18.53 -2.37 1.99
N GLU A 71 17.63 -3.31 2.27
CA GLU A 71 17.98 -4.72 2.29
C GLU A 71 18.15 -5.19 0.84
N ALA A 72 19.21 -5.96 0.58
CA ALA A 72 19.43 -6.54 -0.74
C ALA A 72 18.32 -7.53 -1.09
N VAL A 73 17.92 -7.54 -2.37
CA VAL A 73 16.90 -8.43 -2.90
C VAL A 73 17.39 -8.99 -4.24
N ASP A 74 17.30 -10.31 -4.40
CA ASP A 74 17.67 -11.02 -5.63
C ASP A 74 16.43 -11.50 -6.41
N THR A 75 15.25 -11.21 -5.87
CA THR A 75 13.96 -11.63 -6.43
C THR A 75 13.41 -10.56 -7.37
N SER A 76 13.04 -10.97 -8.57
CA SER A 76 12.34 -10.12 -9.54
C SER A 76 10.82 -10.20 -9.33
N LEU A 77 10.13 -9.11 -9.62
CA LEU A 77 8.67 -9.08 -9.68
C LEU A 77 8.20 -9.46 -11.07
N TYR A 78 7.21 -10.35 -11.13
CA TYR A 78 6.61 -10.83 -12.36
C TYR A 78 5.17 -10.32 -12.45
N GLY A 79 4.91 -9.50 -13.47
CA GLY A 79 3.59 -9.02 -13.84
C GLY A 79 2.77 -10.11 -14.55
N PHE A 80 1.45 -9.94 -14.52
CA PHE A 80 0.54 -10.89 -15.14
C PHE A 80 0.70 -10.97 -16.67
N ALA A 81 1.09 -9.88 -17.33
CA ALA A 81 1.33 -9.86 -18.76
C ALA A 81 2.80 -10.17 -19.12
N GLY A 82 3.56 -10.73 -18.17
CA GLY A 82 4.94 -11.16 -18.37
C GLY A 82 5.97 -10.07 -18.18
N GLU A 83 5.59 -8.91 -17.64
CA GLU A 83 6.54 -7.88 -17.24
C GLU A 83 7.46 -8.40 -16.16
N VAL A 84 8.75 -8.07 -16.25
CA VAL A 84 9.74 -8.41 -15.22
C VAL A 84 10.34 -7.11 -14.71
N VAL A 85 10.27 -6.89 -13.40
CA VAL A 85 10.80 -5.70 -12.74
C VAL A 85 11.79 -6.13 -11.68
N HIS A 86 13.01 -5.58 -11.75
CA HIS A 86 14.02 -5.77 -10.72
C HIS A 86 13.89 -4.64 -9.69
N PRO A 87 13.55 -4.94 -8.43
CA PRO A 87 13.46 -3.92 -7.40
C PRO A 87 14.84 -3.34 -7.06
N ARG A 88 14.89 -2.05 -6.72
CA ARG A 88 16.07 -1.37 -6.18
C ARG A 88 16.53 -1.98 -4.85
N GLY A 89 15.57 -2.47 -4.07
CA GLY A 89 15.80 -3.06 -2.75
C GLY A 89 14.51 -3.24 -1.97
N ILE A 90 14.64 -3.75 -0.75
CA ILE A 90 13.56 -3.80 0.24
C ILE A 90 13.79 -2.72 1.29
N VAL A 91 12.73 -1.99 1.67
CA VAL A 91 12.74 -1.06 2.80
C VAL A 91 11.66 -1.42 3.81
N SER A 92 11.97 -1.32 5.09
CA SER A 92 11.01 -1.52 6.18
C SER A 92 10.46 -0.17 6.66
N LEU A 93 9.16 0.09 6.46
CA LEU A 93 8.50 1.36 6.80
C LEU A 93 7.26 1.15 7.68
N ARG A 94 6.97 2.12 8.55
CA ARG A 94 5.75 2.12 9.35
C ARG A 94 4.57 2.64 8.52
N LEU A 95 3.57 1.82 8.29
CA LEU A 95 2.31 2.21 7.68
C LEU A 95 1.25 2.36 8.78
N THR A 96 0.52 3.47 8.74
CA THR A 96 -0.63 3.75 9.59
C THR A 96 -1.89 3.83 8.74
N LEU A 97 -2.89 3.04 9.10
CA LEU A 97 -4.22 3.06 8.48
C LEU A 97 -5.31 3.21 9.55
N GLY A 98 -6.41 3.86 9.16
CA GLY A 98 -7.57 4.10 10.02
C GLY A 98 -7.83 5.58 10.31
N THR A 99 -9.04 5.87 10.76
CA THR A 99 -9.47 7.21 11.18
C THR A 99 -9.64 7.28 12.70
N THR A 100 -9.46 8.46 13.29
CA THR A 100 -9.73 8.68 14.72
C THR A 100 -11.11 8.16 15.13
N PRO A 101 -11.25 7.45 16.27
CA PRO A 101 -10.22 7.14 17.26
C PRO A 101 -9.42 5.86 16.97
N LEU A 102 -9.76 5.09 15.93
CA LEU A 102 -9.22 3.77 15.65
C LEU A 102 -8.23 3.80 14.48
N TRP A 103 -6.94 3.71 14.79
CA TRP A 103 -5.87 3.59 13.83
C TRP A 103 -4.91 2.49 14.26
N LYS A 104 -4.26 1.85 13.28
CA LYS A 104 -3.27 0.81 13.51
C LYS A 104 -1.99 1.14 12.76
N THR A 105 -0.86 0.89 13.40
CA THR A 105 0.46 1.04 12.79
C THR A 105 1.16 -0.31 12.69
N CYS A 106 1.69 -0.63 11.52
CA CYS A 106 2.49 -1.84 11.28
C CYS A 106 3.82 -1.49 10.62
N LEU A 107 4.90 -2.18 11.02
CA LEU A 107 6.18 -2.15 10.30
C LEU A 107 6.10 -3.18 9.17
N LEU A 108 6.20 -2.73 7.93
CA LEU A 108 6.00 -3.54 6.73
C LEU A 108 7.17 -3.39 5.78
N LYS A 109 7.42 -4.44 4.98
CA LYS A 109 8.48 -4.46 3.96
C LYS A 109 7.88 -4.08 2.62
N PHE A 110 8.50 -3.09 1.98
CA PHE A 110 8.13 -2.63 0.64
C PHE A 110 9.27 -2.94 -0.32
N LEU A 111 8.94 -3.47 -1.48
CA LEU A 111 9.86 -3.50 -2.61
C LEU A 111 9.86 -2.12 -3.27
N VAL A 112 11.02 -1.51 -3.40
CA VAL A 112 11.16 -0.25 -4.11
C VAL A 112 11.45 -0.52 -5.58
N VAL A 113 10.62 0.01 -6.47
CA VAL A 113 10.72 -0.22 -7.92
C VAL A 113 10.81 1.08 -8.68
N ASP A 114 11.73 1.14 -9.64
CA ASP A 114 12.01 2.35 -10.44
C ASP A 114 11.32 2.28 -11.80
N ILE A 115 9.99 2.19 -11.79
CA ILE A 115 9.14 2.24 -12.99
C ILE A 115 8.12 3.37 -12.90
N PRO A 116 7.75 4.01 -14.02
CA PRO A 116 6.66 5.00 -14.03
C PRO A 116 5.34 4.36 -13.61
N SER A 117 4.58 5.06 -12.76
CA SER A 117 3.29 4.59 -12.25
C SER A 117 2.35 5.75 -11.96
N ALA A 118 1.05 5.50 -12.05
CA ALA A 118 0.01 6.44 -11.62
C ALA A 118 -0.21 6.41 -10.09
N TYR A 119 0.34 5.40 -9.41
CA TYR A 119 0.22 5.19 -7.98
C TYR A 119 1.56 5.42 -7.28
N ASN A 120 1.49 5.83 -6.02
CA ASN A 120 2.69 6.03 -5.21
C ASN A 120 3.09 4.77 -4.44
N VAL A 121 2.10 3.94 -4.10
CA VAL A 121 2.25 2.67 -3.37
C VAL A 121 1.21 1.67 -3.86
N ILE A 122 1.57 0.38 -3.87
CA ILE A 122 0.63 -0.74 -3.94
C ILE A 122 0.66 -1.48 -2.61
N LEU A 123 -0.49 -1.62 -1.96
CA LEU A 123 -0.66 -2.45 -0.78
C LEU A 123 -1.24 -3.79 -1.21
N GLY A 124 -0.39 -4.81 -1.15
CA GLY A 124 -0.71 -6.17 -1.48
C GLY A 124 -1.24 -6.98 -0.31
N ARG A 125 -1.30 -8.30 -0.53
CA ARG A 125 -1.66 -9.27 0.52
C ARG A 125 -0.82 -9.19 1.80
N PRO A 126 0.51 -8.91 1.77
CA PRO A 126 1.27 -8.81 3.02
C PRO A 126 0.72 -7.73 3.96
N THR A 127 0.46 -6.52 3.44
CA THR A 127 -0.19 -5.46 4.22
C THR A 127 -1.62 -5.84 4.61
N LEU A 128 -2.45 -6.33 3.68
CA LEU A 128 -3.83 -6.69 3.98
C LEU A 128 -3.92 -7.72 5.12
N ASN A 129 -3.06 -8.74 5.11
CA ASN A 129 -2.97 -9.74 6.16
C ASN A 129 -2.49 -9.14 7.49
N ALA A 130 -1.48 -8.27 7.47
CA ALA A 130 -0.96 -7.61 8.68
C ALA A 130 -2.03 -6.75 9.37
N PHE A 131 -2.88 -6.09 8.58
CA PHE A 131 -4.00 -5.30 9.08
C PHE A 131 -5.25 -6.12 9.40
N ARG A 132 -5.28 -7.42 9.05
CA ARG A 132 -6.48 -8.28 9.14
C ARG A 132 -7.65 -7.68 8.35
N ALA A 133 -7.34 -7.09 7.20
CA ALA A 133 -8.32 -6.48 6.34
C ALA A 133 -9.30 -7.54 5.81
N ILE A 134 -10.59 -7.21 5.87
CA ILE A 134 -11.66 -8.01 5.26
C ILE A 134 -12.18 -7.18 4.10
N ILE A 135 -12.11 -7.75 2.89
CA ILE A 135 -12.71 -7.15 1.71
C ILE A 135 -14.17 -7.57 1.68
N SER A 136 -15.07 -6.58 1.78
CA SER A 136 -16.50 -6.77 1.62
C SER A 136 -16.96 -5.99 0.40
N THR A 137 -17.77 -6.62 -0.44
CA THR A 137 -18.39 -6.04 -1.64
C THR A 137 -19.90 -6.02 -1.52
#